data_AF-A0A4Q6G6U1-F1
#
_entry.id   AF-A0A4Q6G6U1-F1
#
_cell.length_a   1.000
_cell.length_b   1.000
_cell.length_c   1.000
_cell.angle_alpha   90.00
_cell.angle_beta   90.00
_cell.angle_gamma   90.00
#
_symmetry.space_group_name_H-M   'P 1'
#
loop_
_entity.id
_entity.type
_entity.pdbx_description
1 polymer ?
#
loop_
_entity_poly.entity_id
_entity_poly.type
_entity_poly.pdbx_seq_one_letter_code
_entity_poly.pdbx_strand_id
1 'polypeptide(L)'
;MTEVNDLLHQLNQDSRTQFQERQVILSFSGFLNRLRDRPSHMTRNAAEYLYDTFHHFGSSEISQDGQTRWKIFDLGTHKNVPIVGSEAVQDEIYKVITGFVRQGYSNKLLMMHGPNGSAKTSIVESIAHAMQKYSETDDGAVYRFNWIFPTDKSLTAKAAGSHGPIGFVGESAGYSALKEESFAFLDEAKIASKIPSEYKENPVYLIPLPHRETLLRKWLAAEQGIAEADVEIPQNLMMAGLSKRNQLIFENLLAAYDGDLGKVLRHVQVERFYYSKQYRVGVSTVEPQMAIDAYEKQLTMDKNIANLPPVLHNISFHEAEGPLIEANRGILEFSDMLKRPIEAFKYLLSTVEKGTANLPSSTAPLDIVFFATTNEKHLDAFKTIPDFASFRSRFELLTAPYLLRPSLEAQIYDQDVKSLRKNKAIAPHTLELLCLWATMTRLKQPNPDYYDTKYRALLSRLDPRSKIKLYEGEPLHPVFKPQEEAQLYELRKEIEGEYQNVVAYEGRFGASPREIRSILYRAQQNKNHDTLTPMAIFEELERLVKDRTVYEFLQLEPRGKYHQPHEFIAICR
;
A
#
# COMPACT_ATOMS: atom_id res chain seq x y z
N MET A 1 11.21 -23.58 36.09
CA MET A 1 12.06 -22.37 36.22
C MET A 1 13.27 -22.44 35.30
N THR A 2 13.98 -23.58 35.22
CA THR A 2 15.11 -23.80 34.29
C THR A 2 14.70 -23.65 32.82
N GLU A 3 13.63 -24.30 32.39
CA GLU A 3 13.14 -24.23 30.99
C GLU A 3 12.74 -22.81 30.54
N VAL A 4 12.16 -22.01 31.45
CA VAL A 4 11.81 -20.61 31.17
C VAL A 4 13.07 -19.74 31.08
N ASN A 5 14.06 -19.99 31.94
CA ASN A 5 15.33 -19.25 31.89
C ASN A 5 16.16 -19.61 30.67
N ASP A 6 16.17 -20.88 30.25
CA ASP A 6 16.84 -21.34 29.04
C ASP A 6 16.18 -20.74 27.79
N LEU A 7 14.84 -20.70 27.75
CA LEU A 7 14.09 -20.00 26.71
C LEU A 7 14.42 -18.50 26.67
N LEU A 8 14.46 -17.83 27.83
CA LEU A 8 14.83 -16.41 27.90
C LEU A 8 16.27 -16.16 27.44
N HIS A 9 17.20 -17.06 27.75
CA HIS A 9 18.58 -16.99 27.26
C HIS A 9 18.65 -17.15 25.73
N GLN A 10 17.93 -18.13 25.18
CA GLN A 10 17.87 -18.35 23.74
C GLN A 10 17.23 -17.15 23.02
N LEU A 11 16.08 -16.66 23.49
CA LEU A 11 15.41 -15.48 22.93
C LEU A 11 16.31 -14.23 22.97
N ASN A 12 17.11 -14.06 24.02
CA ASN A 12 18.05 -12.94 24.15
C ASN A 12 19.21 -13.08 23.15
N GLN A 13 19.77 -14.28 22.98
CA GLN A 13 20.80 -14.53 21.96
C GLN A 13 20.26 -14.28 20.55
N ASP A 14 19.09 -14.82 20.21
CA ASP A 14 18.45 -14.65 18.91
C ASP A 14 18.16 -13.17 18.64
N SER A 15 17.61 -12.45 19.62
CA SER A 15 17.31 -11.02 19.49
C SER A 15 18.57 -10.18 19.30
N ARG A 16 19.65 -10.46 20.03
CA ARG A 16 20.93 -9.73 19.87
C ARG A 16 21.56 -9.99 18.51
N THR A 17 21.57 -11.24 18.06
CA THR A 17 22.09 -11.62 16.74
C THR A 17 21.29 -10.93 15.64
N GLN A 18 19.95 -11.01 15.67
CA GLN A 18 19.09 -10.32 14.72
C GLN A 18 19.27 -8.79 14.74
N PHE A 19 19.43 -8.18 15.91
CA PHE A 19 19.66 -6.75 16.04
C PHE A 19 20.99 -6.31 15.41
N GLN A 20 22.06 -7.09 15.61
CA GLN A 20 23.37 -6.83 15.04
C GLN A 20 23.40 -7.08 13.53
N GLU A 21 22.82 -8.18 13.05
CA GLU A 21 22.72 -8.53 11.62
C GLU A 21 21.93 -7.48 10.84
N ARG A 22 20.79 -7.04 11.37
CA ARG A 22 19.95 -6.03 10.72
C ARG A 22 20.59 -4.64 10.66
N GLN A 23 21.72 -4.43 11.35
CA GLN A 23 22.45 -3.17 11.48
C GLN A 23 21.49 -1.98 11.61
N VAL A 24 20.64 -2.03 12.62
CA VAL A 24 19.53 -1.08 12.80
C VAL A 24 20.02 0.36 12.96
N ILE A 25 21.23 0.57 13.47
CA ILE A 25 21.83 1.87 13.70
C ILE A 25 23.18 1.96 12.97
N LEU A 26 23.39 3.06 12.26
CA LEU A 26 24.61 3.39 11.53
C LEU A 26 25.08 4.82 11.88
N SER A 27 26.39 5.04 11.84
CA SER A 27 26.93 6.40 11.69
C SER A 27 26.66 6.91 10.27
N PHE A 28 26.77 8.23 10.07
CA PHE A 28 26.67 8.78 8.72
C PHE A 28 27.73 8.21 7.76
N SER A 29 28.95 8.00 8.22
CA SER A 29 30.01 7.35 7.43
C SER A 29 29.67 5.90 7.08
N GLY A 30 29.05 5.15 8.00
CA GLY A 30 28.55 3.80 7.74
C GLY A 30 27.44 3.79 6.68
N PHE A 31 26.54 4.76 6.74
CA PHE A 31 25.53 4.96 5.70
C PHE A 31 26.14 5.29 4.33
N LEU A 32 27.13 6.20 4.26
CA LEU A 32 27.80 6.55 3.00
C LEU A 32 28.49 5.34 2.33
N ASN A 33 29.09 4.45 3.12
CA ASN A 33 29.66 3.21 2.56
C ASN A 33 28.59 2.35 1.90
N ARG A 34 27.43 2.17 2.56
CA ARG A 34 26.31 1.43 1.96
C ARG A 34 25.73 2.12 0.74
N LEU A 35 25.61 3.45 0.78
CA LEU A 35 25.13 4.27 -0.33
C LEU A 35 26.06 4.16 -1.55
N ARG A 36 27.39 4.12 -1.34
CA ARG A 36 28.35 3.88 -2.43
C ARG A 36 28.19 2.49 -3.03
N ASP A 37 27.97 1.48 -2.20
CA ASP A 37 27.95 0.08 -2.63
C ASP A 37 26.61 -0.31 -3.31
N ARG A 38 25.49 0.36 -2.95
CA ARG A 38 24.14 0.14 -3.52
C ARG A 38 23.36 1.45 -3.68
N PRO A 39 23.79 2.38 -4.54
CA PRO A 39 23.22 3.72 -4.62
C PRO A 39 21.73 3.70 -4.98
N SER A 40 21.32 2.95 -6.01
CA SER A 40 19.92 2.90 -6.43
C SER A 40 18.98 2.49 -5.30
N HIS A 41 19.30 1.40 -4.59
CA HIS A 41 18.47 0.89 -3.48
C HIS A 41 18.40 1.85 -2.29
N MET A 42 19.49 2.58 -2.01
CA MET A 42 19.56 3.48 -0.86
C MET A 42 18.86 4.81 -1.11
N THR A 43 18.58 5.19 -2.36
CA THR A 43 17.95 6.47 -2.71
C THR A 43 16.51 6.39 -3.20
N ARG A 44 15.91 5.19 -3.21
CA ARG A 44 14.54 4.96 -3.70
C ARG A 44 13.51 5.91 -3.08
N ASN A 45 12.64 6.47 -3.92
CA ASN A 45 11.40 7.11 -3.50
C ASN A 45 10.30 6.06 -3.21
N ALA A 46 9.12 6.50 -2.78
CA ALA A 46 8.01 5.61 -2.43
C ALA A 46 7.52 4.76 -3.62
N ALA A 47 7.50 5.30 -4.83
CA ALA A 47 7.07 4.58 -6.04
C ALA A 47 8.09 3.52 -6.47
N GLU A 48 9.39 3.85 -6.46
CA GLU A 48 10.49 2.92 -6.72
C GLU A 48 10.53 1.81 -5.68
N TYR A 49 10.34 2.14 -4.40
CA TYR A 49 10.26 1.14 -3.35
C TYR A 49 9.08 0.17 -3.56
N LEU A 50 7.93 0.70 -3.95
CA LEU A 50 6.76 -0.11 -4.24
C LEU A 50 6.97 -0.98 -5.49
N TYR A 51 7.56 -0.44 -6.55
CA TYR A 51 7.96 -1.20 -7.75
C TYR A 51 8.88 -2.37 -7.38
N ASP A 52 9.94 -2.12 -6.61
CA ASP A 52 10.84 -3.16 -6.13
C ASP A 52 10.11 -4.20 -5.26
N THR A 53 9.13 -3.78 -4.47
CA THR A 53 8.31 -4.71 -3.67
C THR A 53 7.57 -5.68 -4.59
N PHE A 54 6.95 -5.20 -5.68
CA PHE A 54 6.29 -6.07 -6.66
C PHE A 54 7.28 -7.05 -7.31
N HIS A 55 8.49 -6.59 -7.68
CA HIS A 55 9.52 -7.43 -8.29
C HIS A 55 10.14 -8.46 -7.34
N HIS A 56 10.33 -8.09 -6.07
CA HIS A 56 10.90 -8.97 -5.07
C HIS A 56 10.05 -10.24 -4.87
N PHE A 57 8.73 -10.08 -4.75
CA PHE A 57 7.82 -11.22 -4.62
C PHE A 57 7.54 -11.88 -5.98
N GLY A 58 7.58 -11.10 -7.06
CA GLY A 58 7.38 -11.56 -8.43
C GLY A 58 5.92 -11.83 -8.79
N SER A 59 5.73 -12.44 -9.95
CA SER A 59 4.41 -12.77 -10.49
C SER A 59 4.35 -14.19 -11.06
N SER A 60 3.15 -14.61 -11.43
CA SER A 60 2.88 -15.84 -12.17
C SER A 60 1.79 -15.58 -13.21
N GLU A 61 1.92 -16.16 -14.39
CA GLU A 61 0.87 -16.07 -15.42
C GLU A 61 -0.27 -17.05 -15.11
N ILE A 62 -1.51 -16.57 -15.16
CA ILE A 62 -2.69 -17.43 -15.10
C ILE A 62 -3.00 -17.93 -16.51
N SER A 63 -2.74 -19.22 -16.71
CA SER A 63 -2.86 -19.92 -18.00
C SER A 63 -4.25 -19.85 -18.63
N GLN A 64 -5.31 -19.63 -17.85
CA GLN A 64 -6.68 -19.56 -18.37
C GLN A 64 -7.00 -18.26 -19.12
N ASP A 65 -6.38 -17.12 -18.77
CA ASP A 65 -6.75 -15.81 -19.31
C ASP A 65 -5.57 -14.99 -19.84
N GLY A 66 -4.33 -15.42 -19.56
CA GLY A 66 -3.13 -14.63 -19.86
C GLY A 66 -3.01 -13.38 -18.99
N GLN A 67 -3.68 -13.37 -17.84
CA GLN A 67 -3.57 -12.30 -16.84
C GLN A 67 -2.40 -12.58 -15.90
N THR A 68 -1.79 -11.52 -15.38
CA THR A 68 -0.66 -11.65 -14.45
C THR A 68 -1.19 -11.65 -13.02
N ARG A 69 -0.80 -12.67 -12.26
CA ARG A 69 -1.04 -12.74 -10.81
C ARG A 69 0.19 -12.28 -10.07
N TRP A 70 0.09 -11.19 -9.31
CA TRP A 70 1.19 -10.69 -8.50
C TRP A 70 1.20 -11.37 -7.13
N LYS A 71 2.33 -11.97 -6.76
CA LYS A 71 2.45 -12.79 -5.55
C LYS A 71 2.29 -12.00 -4.26
N ILE A 72 2.44 -10.67 -4.31
CA ILE A 72 2.16 -9.79 -3.17
C ILE A 72 0.72 -9.93 -2.66
N PHE A 73 -0.24 -10.25 -3.54
CA PHE A 73 -1.65 -10.41 -3.17
C PHE A 73 -1.96 -11.80 -2.61
N ASP A 74 -1.05 -12.76 -2.80
CA ASP A 74 -1.12 -14.10 -2.21
C ASP A 74 -0.65 -14.11 -0.75
N LEU A 75 0.18 -13.12 -0.36
CA LEU A 75 0.53 -12.89 1.06
C LEU A 75 -0.70 -12.52 1.90
N GLY A 76 -1.72 -11.95 1.25
CA GLY A 76 -2.92 -11.44 1.89
C GLY A 76 -2.67 -10.23 2.78
N THR A 77 -3.72 -9.81 3.50
CA THR A 77 -3.64 -8.69 4.44
C THR A 77 -2.85 -9.07 5.70
N HIS A 78 -2.56 -8.11 6.57
CA HIS A 78 -1.97 -8.38 7.90
C HIS A 78 -2.78 -9.39 8.76
N LYS A 79 -4.06 -9.60 8.44
CA LYS A 79 -4.94 -10.59 9.10
C LYS A 79 -4.97 -11.94 8.37
N ASN A 80 -4.05 -12.18 7.42
CA ASN A 80 -4.01 -13.34 6.54
C ASN A 80 -5.31 -13.56 5.77
N VAL A 81 -5.96 -12.45 5.35
CA VAL A 81 -7.11 -12.51 4.44
C VAL A 81 -6.57 -12.54 3.01
N PRO A 82 -6.72 -13.64 2.26
CA PRO A 82 -6.23 -13.73 0.89
C PRO A 82 -7.05 -12.82 -0.03
N ILE A 83 -6.39 -12.25 -1.04
CA ILE A 83 -7.08 -11.55 -2.13
C ILE A 83 -7.42 -12.56 -3.19
N VAL A 84 -8.70 -12.76 -3.48
CA VAL A 84 -9.13 -13.67 -4.53
C VAL A 84 -9.51 -12.87 -5.77
N GLY A 85 -8.92 -13.22 -6.91
CA GLY A 85 -9.16 -12.54 -8.17
C GLY A 85 -8.59 -11.11 -8.23
N SER A 86 -9.27 -10.26 -9.01
CA SER A 86 -8.95 -8.84 -9.24
C SER A 86 -7.62 -8.59 -9.97
N GLU A 87 -7.13 -9.54 -10.75
CA GLU A 87 -5.85 -9.47 -11.48
C GLU A 87 -5.79 -8.26 -12.42
N ALA A 88 -6.89 -7.92 -13.09
CA ALA A 88 -6.97 -6.71 -13.91
C ALA A 88 -6.66 -5.44 -13.10
N VAL A 89 -7.16 -5.33 -11.86
CA VAL A 89 -6.88 -4.19 -10.97
C VAL A 89 -5.43 -4.19 -10.52
N GLN A 90 -4.88 -5.38 -10.22
CA GLN A 90 -3.48 -5.54 -9.85
C GLN A 90 -2.54 -5.05 -10.96
N ASP A 91 -2.83 -5.43 -12.20
CA ASP A 91 -2.07 -5.02 -13.38
C ASP A 91 -2.17 -3.52 -13.66
N GLU A 92 -3.36 -2.92 -13.51
CA GLU A 92 -3.50 -1.47 -13.64
C GLU A 92 -2.73 -0.71 -12.54
N ILE A 93 -2.77 -1.17 -11.29
CA ILE A 93 -1.96 -0.59 -10.20
C ILE A 93 -0.47 -0.66 -10.56
N TYR A 94 0.01 -1.82 -11.01
CA TYR A 94 1.41 -2.00 -11.41
C TYR A 94 1.82 -1.10 -12.59
N LYS A 95 0.96 -0.95 -13.61
CA LYS A 95 1.20 -0.04 -14.74
C LYS A 95 1.34 1.40 -14.28
N VAL A 96 0.48 1.86 -13.37
CA VAL A 96 0.54 3.22 -12.82
C VAL A 96 1.83 3.43 -12.03
N ILE A 97 2.21 2.48 -11.17
CA ILE A 97 3.47 2.53 -10.41
C ILE A 97 4.67 2.59 -11.35
N THR A 98 4.71 1.74 -12.37
CA THR A 98 5.76 1.75 -13.40
C THR A 98 5.82 3.11 -14.11
N GLY A 99 4.66 3.74 -14.36
CA GLY A 99 4.57 5.10 -14.87
C GLY A 99 5.22 6.13 -13.95
N PHE A 100 4.97 6.05 -12.64
CA PHE A 100 5.61 6.93 -11.64
C PHE A 100 7.13 6.74 -11.58
N VAL A 101 7.63 5.51 -11.63
CA VAL A 101 9.07 5.23 -11.65
C VAL A 101 9.73 5.86 -12.87
N ARG A 102 9.14 5.69 -14.06
CA ARG A 102 9.64 6.32 -15.29
C ARG A 102 9.61 7.84 -15.27
N GLN A 103 8.67 8.44 -14.55
CA GLN A 103 8.57 9.90 -14.39
C GLN A 103 9.47 10.44 -13.26
N GLY A 104 9.90 9.59 -12.32
CA GLY A 104 10.70 9.95 -11.14
C GLY A 104 9.89 10.54 -9.97
N TYR A 105 8.57 10.65 -10.08
CA TYR A 105 7.69 11.15 -9.02
C TYR A 105 6.25 10.61 -9.16
N SER A 106 5.54 10.55 -8.03
CA SER A 106 4.12 10.18 -7.97
C SER A 106 3.23 11.42 -8.08
N ASN A 107 2.45 11.52 -9.15
CA ASN A 107 1.60 12.69 -9.45
C ASN A 107 0.11 12.39 -9.58
N LYS A 108 -0.29 11.15 -9.26
CA LYS A 108 -1.69 10.74 -9.28
C LYS A 108 -2.05 9.95 -8.03
N LEU A 109 -3.30 10.08 -7.62
CA LEU A 109 -3.93 9.26 -6.60
C LEU A 109 -4.68 8.10 -7.27
N LEU A 110 -4.42 6.87 -6.85
CA LEU A 110 -5.05 5.67 -7.36
C LEU A 110 -6.37 5.45 -6.62
N MET A 111 -7.49 5.82 -7.23
CA MET A 111 -8.81 5.71 -6.64
C MET A 111 -9.52 4.46 -7.13
N MET A 112 -9.60 3.45 -6.27
CA MET A 112 -10.41 2.26 -6.51
C MET A 112 -11.88 2.52 -6.22
N HIS A 113 -12.74 2.20 -7.17
CA HIS A 113 -14.19 2.26 -7.00
C HIS A 113 -14.84 0.92 -7.33
N GLY A 114 -15.93 0.63 -6.65
CA GLY A 114 -16.64 -0.62 -6.83
C GLY A 114 -17.67 -0.87 -5.75
N PRO A 115 -18.48 -1.91 -5.88
CA PRO A 115 -19.49 -2.23 -4.87
C PRO A 115 -18.86 -2.71 -3.55
N ASN A 116 -19.66 -2.74 -2.49
CA ASN A 116 -19.16 -3.06 -1.14
C ASN A 116 -18.72 -4.52 -1.04
N GLY A 117 -17.48 -4.76 -0.63
CA GLY A 117 -16.93 -6.12 -0.53
C GLY A 117 -16.16 -6.60 -1.76
N SER A 118 -15.89 -5.72 -2.75
CA SER A 118 -15.01 -6.02 -3.90
C SER A 118 -13.50 -5.94 -3.59
N ALA A 119 -13.08 -6.25 -2.37
CA ALA A 119 -11.68 -6.29 -1.93
C ALA A 119 -10.82 -5.01 -2.04
N LYS A 120 -11.38 -3.84 -2.43
CA LYS A 120 -10.63 -2.56 -2.60
C LYS A 120 -9.64 -2.23 -1.46
N THR A 121 -10.11 -2.13 -0.22
CA THR A 121 -9.26 -1.87 0.95
C THR A 121 -8.28 -3.01 1.19
N SER A 122 -8.72 -4.25 1.00
CA SER A 122 -7.87 -5.44 1.19
C SER A 122 -6.71 -5.49 0.20
N ILE A 123 -6.86 -4.97 -1.03
CA ILE A 123 -5.77 -4.81 -2.01
C ILE A 123 -4.70 -3.88 -1.46
N VAL A 124 -5.07 -2.70 -0.97
CA VAL A 124 -4.10 -1.73 -0.38
C VAL A 124 -3.45 -2.31 0.88
N GLU A 125 -4.23 -3.00 1.72
CA GLU A 125 -3.70 -3.67 2.91
C GLU A 125 -2.69 -4.78 2.57
N SER A 126 -2.88 -5.50 1.46
CA SER A 126 -1.95 -6.53 1.01
C SER A 126 -0.66 -5.91 0.48
N ILE A 127 -0.76 -4.78 -0.23
CA ILE A 127 0.41 -4.00 -0.66
C ILE A 127 1.20 -3.50 0.57
N ALA A 128 0.52 -2.91 1.56
CA ALA A 128 1.14 -2.47 2.81
C ALA A 128 1.86 -3.63 3.54
N HIS A 129 1.20 -4.79 3.59
CA HIS A 129 1.77 -5.98 4.21
C HIS A 129 3.00 -6.49 3.45
N ALA A 130 2.97 -6.50 2.12
CA ALA A 130 4.11 -6.85 1.29
C ALA A 130 5.28 -5.87 1.49
N MET A 131 5.03 -4.56 1.56
CA MET A 131 6.05 -3.56 1.87
C MET A 131 6.68 -3.78 3.25
N GLN A 132 5.86 -4.09 4.26
CA GLN A 132 6.37 -4.44 5.59
C GLN A 132 7.31 -5.66 5.51
N LYS A 133 6.89 -6.73 4.81
CA LYS A 133 7.71 -7.94 4.64
C LYS A 133 8.99 -7.69 3.83
N TYR A 134 8.90 -6.92 2.76
CA TYR A 134 10.07 -6.53 1.98
C TYR A 134 11.06 -5.73 2.82
N SER A 135 10.59 -4.83 3.69
CA SER A 135 11.47 -4.03 4.56
C SER A 135 12.26 -4.82 5.60
N GLU A 136 11.83 -6.05 5.90
CA GLU A 136 12.57 -6.99 6.76
C GLU A 136 13.79 -7.60 6.03
N THR A 137 13.85 -7.54 4.70
CA THR A 137 14.97 -8.05 3.87
C THR A 137 16.06 -6.99 3.68
N ASP A 138 17.29 -7.39 3.37
CA ASP A 138 18.37 -6.43 3.15
C ASP A 138 18.17 -5.56 1.91
N ASP A 139 17.56 -6.10 0.85
CA ASP A 139 17.25 -5.36 -0.38
C ASP A 139 16.11 -4.36 -0.18
N GLY A 140 15.20 -4.63 0.77
CA GLY A 140 14.14 -3.71 1.18
C GLY A 140 14.53 -2.73 2.29
N ALA A 141 15.81 -2.64 2.67
CA ALA A 141 16.24 -1.75 3.74
C ALA A 141 15.99 -0.27 3.41
N VAL A 142 15.35 0.44 4.33
CA VAL A 142 15.09 1.89 4.27
C VAL A 142 15.59 2.57 5.54
N TYR A 143 16.11 3.79 5.37
CA TYR A 143 16.76 4.54 6.44
C TYR A 143 16.14 5.92 6.61
N ARG A 144 16.15 6.37 7.86
CA ARG A 144 15.93 7.74 8.29
C ARG A 144 17.13 8.20 9.11
N PHE A 145 17.19 9.47 9.46
CA PHE A 145 18.18 9.95 10.42
C PHE A 145 17.55 10.61 11.64
N ASN A 146 18.34 10.66 12.71
CA ASN A 146 18.06 11.36 13.95
C ASN A 146 19.26 12.25 14.29
N TRP A 147 18.99 13.42 14.87
CA TRP A 147 20.00 14.25 15.49
C TRP A 147 20.23 13.81 16.94
N ILE A 148 21.48 13.54 17.30
CA ILE A 148 21.90 13.12 18.63
C ILE A 148 22.73 14.22 19.28
N PHE A 149 22.32 14.63 20.48
CA PHE A 149 23.03 15.62 21.29
C PHE A 149 23.50 14.96 22.59
N PRO A 150 24.82 14.86 22.84
CA PRO A 150 25.35 14.23 24.05
C PRO A 150 25.13 15.09 25.30
N THR A 151 25.02 14.44 26.47
CA THR A 151 24.87 15.12 27.77
C THR A 151 26.14 15.85 28.20
N ASP A 152 27.30 15.29 27.87
CA ASP A 152 28.58 15.92 28.19
C ASP A 152 28.86 17.09 27.22
N LYS A 153 28.65 18.30 27.73
CA LYS A 153 28.88 19.54 26.99
C LYS A 153 30.34 19.73 26.57
N SER A 154 31.30 19.02 27.17
CA SER A 154 32.70 19.06 26.78
C SER A 154 32.99 18.31 25.47
N LEU A 155 32.19 17.28 25.14
CA LEU A 155 32.24 16.58 23.85
C LEU A 155 31.77 17.50 22.71
N THR A 156 30.83 18.41 23.00
CA THR A 156 30.42 19.48 22.07
C THR A 156 31.35 20.71 22.11
N ALA A 157 31.97 21.03 23.24
CA ALA A 157 32.78 22.25 23.44
C ALA A 157 34.27 22.11 23.08
N LYS A 158 34.88 20.92 23.20
CA LYS A 158 36.21 20.65 22.60
C LYS A 158 36.15 20.70 21.06
N ALA A 159 34.97 20.54 20.47
CA ALA A 159 34.73 20.69 19.03
C ALA A 159 34.49 22.16 18.60
N ALA A 160 34.20 23.07 19.55
CA ALA A 160 33.90 24.49 19.31
C ALA A 160 35.13 25.43 19.54
N GLY A 161 36.35 24.93 19.32
CA GLY A 161 37.54 25.78 19.18
C GLY A 161 38.24 26.25 20.45
N SER A 162 37.99 25.65 21.63
CA SER A 162 38.80 25.96 22.82
C SER A 162 40.12 25.17 22.82
N HIS A 163 41.25 25.88 22.69
CA HIS A 163 42.60 25.31 22.86
C HIS A 163 42.78 24.75 24.28
N GLY A 164 42.79 23.42 24.40
CA GLY A 164 43.20 22.67 25.60
C GLY A 164 44.44 21.82 25.30
N PRO A 165 45.25 21.48 26.32
CA PRO A 165 46.69 21.31 26.17
C PRO A 165 47.09 20.08 25.35
N ILE A 166 48.10 20.29 24.51
CA ILE A 166 48.85 19.30 23.73
C ILE A 166 49.32 18.17 24.66
N GLY A 167 48.89 16.93 24.39
CA GLY A 167 49.24 15.77 25.22
C GLY A 167 49.12 14.43 24.47
N PHE A 168 50.27 13.97 23.98
CA PHE A 168 50.67 12.60 23.62
C PHE A 168 49.76 11.72 22.75
N VAL A 169 50.17 11.60 21.49
CA VAL A 169 49.83 10.52 20.56
C VAL A 169 50.48 9.22 21.05
N GLY A 170 49.66 8.18 21.25
CA GLY A 170 50.10 6.79 21.35
C GLY A 170 49.44 5.98 20.24
N GLU A 171 50.22 5.61 19.23
CA GLU A 171 49.80 4.77 18.11
C GLU A 171 49.36 3.38 18.61
N SER A 172 48.08 3.07 18.45
CA SER A 172 47.60 1.69 18.30
C SER A 172 46.44 1.68 17.29
N ALA A 173 46.83 1.53 16.03
CA ALA A 173 45.97 1.56 14.87
C ALA A 173 45.21 0.24 14.67
N GLY A 174 43.99 0.37 14.16
CA GLY A 174 43.23 -0.71 13.53
C GLY A 174 41.82 -0.85 14.10
N TYR A 175 40.82 -0.37 13.37
CA TYR A 175 39.37 -0.48 13.63
C TYR A 175 38.71 0.38 14.72
N SER A 176 39.42 0.87 15.74
CA SER A 176 38.77 1.61 16.86
C SER A 176 38.58 3.13 16.65
N ALA A 177 39.39 3.77 15.79
CA ALA A 177 39.44 5.24 15.71
C ALA A 177 38.19 5.91 15.08
N LEU A 178 37.41 5.20 14.25
CA LEU A 178 36.18 5.74 13.65
C LEU A 178 34.99 5.81 14.63
N LYS A 179 35.06 5.12 15.77
CA LYS A 179 34.01 5.16 16.80
C LYS A 179 34.09 6.39 17.71
N GLU A 180 35.27 7.02 17.82
CA GLU A 180 35.45 8.21 18.66
C GLU A 180 34.93 9.51 18.00
N GLU A 181 34.57 9.46 16.71
CA GLU A 181 34.11 10.63 15.96
C GLU A 181 32.59 10.72 15.75
N SER A 182 31.78 9.72 16.13
CA SER A 182 30.33 9.77 15.88
C SER A 182 29.51 9.56 17.15
N PHE A 183 28.48 10.38 17.32
CA PHE A 183 27.52 10.26 18.41
C PHE A 183 26.42 9.22 18.15
N ALA A 184 26.44 8.57 16.98
CA ALA A 184 25.40 7.61 16.58
C ALA A 184 25.30 6.37 17.48
N PHE A 185 26.38 5.99 18.16
CA PHE A 185 26.45 4.80 19.01
C PHE A 185 26.53 5.11 20.51
N LEU A 186 26.20 6.34 20.93
CA LEU A 186 26.17 6.69 22.34
C LEU A 186 25.10 5.88 23.08
N ASP A 187 25.42 5.43 24.29
CA ASP A 187 24.45 4.85 25.21
C ASP A 187 23.35 5.87 25.53
N GLU A 188 22.10 5.43 25.70
CA GLU A 188 20.96 6.34 25.96
C GLU A 188 21.19 7.25 27.18
N ALA A 189 21.89 6.76 28.22
CA ALA A 189 22.23 7.55 29.40
C ALA A 189 23.15 8.75 29.11
N LYS A 190 23.87 8.73 27.98
CA LYS A 190 24.78 9.80 27.53
C LYS A 190 24.14 10.71 26.49
N ILE A 191 22.87 10.49 26.14
CA ILE A 191 22.12 11.32 25.18
C ILE A 191 21.26 12.31 25.96
N ALA A 192 21.55 13.59 25.80
CA ALA A 192 20.77 14.68 26.38
C ALA A 192 19.46 14.91 25.61
N SER A 193 19.51 14.79 24.29
CA SER A 193 18.37 14.95 23.40
C SER A 193 18.56 14.17 22.10
N LYS A 194 17.46 13.57 21.61
CA LYS A 194 17.36 12.92 20.31
C LYS A 194 16.20 13.55 19.55
N ILE A 195 16.48 14.12 18.38
CA ILE A 195 15.45 14.70 17.49
C ILE A 195 15.35 13.82 16.24
N PRO A 196 14.26 13.05 16.06
CA PRO A 196 14.07 12.24 14.85
C PRO A 196 13.65 13.10 13.66
N SER A 197 14.02 12.72 12.44
CA SER A 197 13.43 13.31 11.23
C SER A 197 11.95 12.89 11.09
N GLU A 198 11.05 13.85 11.20
CA GLU A 198 9.59 13.68 11.21
C GLU A 198 9.06 13.12 9.88
N TYR A 199 9.71 13.50 8.78
CA TYR A 199 9.38 13.06 7.43
C TYR A 199 10.10 11.77 7.02
N LYS A 200 10.87 11.13 7.92
CA LYS A 200 11.69 9.93 7.61
C LYS A 200 12.65 10.18 6.44
N GLU A 201 13.25 11.37 6.41
CA GLU A 201 14.05 11.84 5.28
C GLU A 201 15.26 10.94 5.05
N ASN A 202 15.57 10.75 3.77
CA ASN A 202 16.75 10.01 3.38
C ASN A 202 18.01 10.74 3.86
N PRO A 203 18.95 10.08 4.59
CA PRO A 203 20.17 10.74 5.05
C PRO A 203 21.02 11.36 3.93
N VAL A 204 20.83 10.95 2.67
CA VAL A 204 21.48 11.58 1.49
C VAL A 204 21.21 13.09 1.40
N TYR A 205 20.09 13.58 1.95
CA TYR A 205 19.75 15.01 1.96
C TYR A 205 20.66 15.86 2.85
N LEU A 206 21.45 15.25 3.73
CA LEU A 206 22.46 15.94 4.55
C LEU A 206 23.74 16.28 3.76
N ILE A 207 23.89 15.75 2.55
CA ILE A 207 24.99 16.08 1.64
C ILE A 207 24.58 17.31 0.82
N PRO A 208 25.36 18.42 0.85
CA PRO A 208 25.06 19.59 0.03
C PRO A 208 24.92 19.25 -1.45
N LEU A 209 23.95 19.88 -2.13
CA LEU A 209 23.53 19.55 -3.50
C LEU A 209 24.69 19.38 -4.52
N PRO A 210 25.69 20.28 -4.62
CA PRO A 210 26.76 20.13 -5.61
C PRO A 210 27.61 18.86 -5.41
N HIS A 211 27.87 18.52 -4.14
CA HIS A 211 28.63 17.33 -3.77
C HIS A 211 27.79 16.07 -3.94
N ARG A 212 26.51 16.15 -3.54
CA ARG A 212 25.55 15.06 -3.70
C ARG A 212 25.41 14.64 -5.15
N GLU A 213 25.25 15.59 -6.07
CA GLU A 213 25.14 15.32 -7.50
C GLU A 213 26.37 14.57 -8.01
N THR A 214 27.57 15.08 -7.70
CA THR A 214 28.83 14.50 -8.17
C THR A 214 29.02 13.08 -7.63
N LEU A 215 28.73 12.85 -6.35
CA LEU A 215 28.85 11.54 -5.71
C LEU A 215 27.84 10.53 -6.28
N LEU A 216 26.58 10.91 -6.40
CA LEU A 216 25.52 10.04 -6.93
C LEU A 216 25.79 9.69 -8.40
N ARG A 217 26.20 10.67 -9.22
CA ARG A 217 26.56 10.42 -10.63
C ARG A 217 27.63 9.35 -10.74
N LYS A 218 28.70 9.47 -9.96
CA LYS A 218 29.81 8.52 -9.94
C LYS A 218 29.38 7.13 -9.47
N TRP A 219 28.60 7.04 -8.39
CA TRP A 219 28.22 5.75 -7.82
C TRP A 219 27.16 5.03 -8.66
N LEU A 220 26.17 5.76 -9.20
CA LEU A 220 25.19 5.19 -10.12
C LEU A 220 25.84 4.75 -11.44
N ALA A 221 26.81 5.51 -11.97
CA ALA A 221 27.60 5.10 -13.14
C ALA A 221 28.29 3.76 -12.90
N ALA A 222 28.93 3.62 -11.73
CA ALA A 222 29.63 2.40 -11.35
C ALA A 222 28.68 1.20 -11.16
N GLU A 223 27.50 1.41 -10.57
CA GLU A 223 26.47 0.37 -10.39
C GLU A 223 25.89 -0.10 -11.73
N GLN A 224 25.62 0.83 -12.65
CA GLN A 224 25.01 0.54 -13.95
C GLN A 224 26.04 0.12 -15.02
N GLY A 225 27.33 0.34 -14.79
CA GLY A 225 28.39 0.07 -15.76
C GLY A 225 28.39 1.00 -16.98
N ILE A 226 27.91 2.24 -16.82
CA ILE A 226 27.83 3.26 -17.88
C ILE A 226 28.75 4.45 -17.58
N ALA A 227 28.96 5.33 -18.56
CA ALA A 227 29.74 6.56 -18.36
C ALA A 227 28.98 7.57 -17.49
N GLU A 228 29.69 8.35 -16.68
CA GLU A 228 29.09 9.36 -15.78
C GLU A 228 28.21 10.40 -16.52
N ALA A 229 28.52 10.68 -17.78
CA ALA A 229 27.77 11.60 -18.62
C ALA A 229 26.38 11.07 -19.02
N ASP A 230 26.22 9.74 -19.07
CA ASP A 230 24.98 9.07 -19.50
C ASP A 230 24.08 8.72 -18.30
N VAL A 231 24.56 8.94 -17.07
CA VAL A 231 23.77 8.71 -15.86
C VAL A 231 22.71 9.77 -15.69
N GLU A 232 21.46 9.32 -15.63
CA GLU A 232 20.34 10.11 -15.19
C GLU A 232 20.17 10.00 -13.68
N ILE A 233 20.27 11.14 -12.98
CA ILE A 233 20.01 11.20 -11.53
C ILE A 233 18.51 11.47 -11.34
N PRO A 234 17.78 10.65 -10.57
CA PRO A 234 16.38 10.88 -10.30
C PRO A 234 16.10 12.31 -9.81
N GLN A 235 15.13 12.97 -10.46
CA GLN A 235 14.84 14.39 -10.25
C GLN A 235 14.46 14.72 -8.79
N ASN A 236 13.79 13.78 -8.10
CA ASN A 236 13.47 13.89 -6.68
C ASN A 236 14.72 14.08 -5.80
N LEU A 237 15.85 13.42 -6.12
CA LEU A 237 17.10 13.59 -5.39
C LEU A 237 17.75 14.95 -5.67
N MET A 238 17.41 15.61 -6.76
CA MET A 238 17.94 16.93 -7.12
C MET A 238 17.06 18.06 -6.57
N MET A 239 15.74 17.89 -6.59
CA MET A 239 14.76 18.88 -6.15
C MET A 239 14.49 18.83 -4.64
N ALA A 240 14.51 17.66 -4.02
CA ALA A 240 14.22 17.52 -2.60
C ALA A 240 15.46 17.87 -1.75
N GLY A 241 15.17 18.51 -0.62
CA GLY A 241 16.13 18.91 0.41
C GLY A 241 15.56 18.60 1.79
N LEU A 242 16.28 19.04 2.81
CA LEU A 242 15.86 18.85 4.20
C LEU A 242 14.58 19.63 4.51
N SER A 243 13.76 19.09 5.40
CA SER A 243 12.62 19.78 6.01
C SER A 243 13.12 21.06 6.67
N LYS A 244 12.23 22.06 6.80
CA LYS A 244 12.58 23.34 7.45
C LYS A 244 13.28 23.12 8.80
N ARG A 245 12.79 22.17 9.61
CA ARG A 245 13.37 21.86 10.92
C ARG A 245 14.79 21.30 10.79
N ASN A 246 14.99 20.29 9.94
CA ASN A 246 16.28 19.65 9.79
C ASN A 246 17.31 20.56 9.10
N GLN A 247 16.86 21.40 8.17
CA GLN A 247 17.69 22.44 7.55
C GLN A 247 18.17 23.47 8.59
N LEU A 248 17.27 23.97 9.44
CA LEU A 248 17.65 24.92 10.49
C LEU A 248 18.64 24.31 11.49
N ILE A 249 18.46 23.05 11.89
CA ILE A 249 19.43 22.35 12.76
C ILE A 249 20.79 22.25 12.05
N PHE A 250 20.80 21.82 10.79
CA PHE A 250 22.01 21.67 10.00
C PHE A 250 22.78 22.99 9.86
N GLU A 251 22.12 24.07 9.44
CA GLU A 251 22.75 25.39 9.24
C GLU A 251 23.29 25.98 10.53
N ASN A 252 22.54 25.88 11.63
CA ASN A 252 22.99 26.41 12.92
C ASN A 252 24.21 25.63 13.46
N LEU A 253 24.21 24.30 13.33
CA LEU A 253 25.38 23.50 13.70
C LEU A 253 26.58 23.81 12.80
N LEU A 254 26.36 23.97 11.50
CA LEU A 254 27.43 24.30 10.55
C LEU A 254 28.06 25.66 10.88
N ALA A 255 27.24 26.66 11.20
CA ALA A 255 27.71 27.98 11.64
C ALA A 255 28.49 27.91 12.96
N ALA A 256 28.01 27.13 13.93
CA ALA A 256 28.67 26.97 15.23
C ALA A 256 30.01 26.20 15.15
N TYR A 257 30.20 25.41 14.09
CA TYR A 257 31.44 24.68 13.83
C TYR A 257 32.32 25.32 12.76
N ASP A 258 32.13 26.61 12.47
CA ASP A 258 32.92 27.37 11.51
C ASP A 258 32.99 26.71 10.11
N GLY A 259 31.91 26.05 9.70
CA GLY A 259 31.81 25.36 8.40
C GLY A 259 32.34 23.92 8.38
N ASP A 260 32.76 23.35 9.51
CA ASP A 260 33.21 21.96 9.59
C ASP A 260 32.03 20.97 9.51
N LEU A 261 31.73 20.53 8.29
CA LEU A 261 30.69 19.52 8.02
C LEU A 261 30.95 18.20 8.75
N GLY A 262 32.23 17.83 8.93
CA GLY A 262 32.61 16.61 9.64
C GLY A 262 32.07 16.60 11.06
N LYS A 263 32.16 17.73 11.77
CA LYS A 263 31.59 17.93 13.12
C LYS A 263 30.07 17.89 13.15
N VAL A 264 29.40 18.49 12.16
CA VAL A 264 27.93 18.43 12.04
C VAL A 264 27.46 16.98 11.88
N LEU A 265 28.09 16.23 10.98
CA LEU A 265 27.72 14.85 10.68
C LEU A 265 27.96 13.87 11.84
N ARG A 266 28.75 14.25 12.85
CA ARG A 266 28.92 13.45 14.09
C ARG A 266 27.61 13.31 14.86
N HIS A 267 26.74 14.32 14.77
CA HIS A 267 25.42 14.33 15.39
C HIS A 267 24.39 13.45 14.68
N VAL A 268 24.72 12.90 13.51
CA VAL A 268 23.76 12.14 12.71
C VAL A 268 23.82 10.67 13.09
N GLN A 269 22.72 10.16 13.63
CA GLN A 269 22.45 8.73 13.78
C GLN A 269 21.51 8.30 12.65
N VAL A 270 21.97 7.41 11.78
CA VAL A 270 21.13 6.80 10.76
C VAL A 270 20.47 5.55 11.35
N GLU A 271 19.16 5.43 11.16
CA GLU A 271 18.36 4.36 11.72
C GLU A 271 17.55 3.69 10.61
N ARG A 272 17.63 2.36 10.54
CA ARG A 272 16.76 1.55 9.68
C ARG A 272 15.36 1.53 10.26
N PHE A 273 14.36 1.84 9.45
CA PHE A 273 12.96 1.68 9.85
C PHE A 273 12.28 0.58 9.03
N TYR A 274 11.15 0.10 9.54
CA TYR A 274 10.33 -0.92 8.90
C TYR A 274 8.94 -0.37 8.67
N TYR A 275 8.35 -0.64 7.51
CA TYR A 275 6.98 -0.22 7.25
C TYR A 275 6.04 -0.93 8.22
N SER A 276 5.06 -0.21 8.76
CA SER A 276 4.09 -0.80 9.67
C SER A 276 2.78 -0.05 9.63
N LYS A 277 1.70 -0.76 9.32
CA LYS A 277 0.33 -0.24 9.46
C LYS A 277 -0.04 -0.01 10.93
N GLN A 278 0.38 -0.91 11.81
CA GLN A 278 0.04 -0.84 13.24
C GLN A 278 0.68 0.37 13.93
N TYR A 279 1.95 0.64 13.63
CA TYR A 279 2.70 1.76 14.20
C TYR A 279 2.69 3.02 13.33
N ARG A 280 1.96 2.99 12.20
CA ARG A 280 1.84 4.07 11.23
C ARG A 280 3.18 4.62 10.73
N VAL A 281 4.08 3.70 10.36
CA VAL A 281 5.40 4.05 9.84
C VAL A 281 5.42 3.81 8.33
N GLY A 282 5.38 4.88 7.54
CA GLY A 282 5.36 4.83 6.08
C GLY A 282 4.08 4.21 5.48
N VAL A 283 3.10 3.87 6.32
CA VAL A 283 1.79 3.38 5.94
C VAL A 283 0.77 4.03 6.85
N SER A 284 -0.21 4.74 6.30
CA SER A 284 -1.32 5.28 7.09
C SER A 284 -2.64 5.19 6.33
N THR A 285 -3.74 5.16 7.07
CA THR A 285 -5.11 5.14 6.53
C THR A 285 -5.88 6.31 7.11
N VAL A 286 -6.48 7.12 6.23
CA VAL A 286 -7.39 8.21 6.58
C VAL A 286 -8.82 7.68 6.49
N GLU A 287 -9.48 7.61 7.63
CA GLU A 287 -10.90 7.27 7.73
C GLU A 287 -11.78 8.48 7.33
N PRO A 288 -13.06 8.26 7.00
CA PRO A 288 -13.99 9.31 6.60
C PRO A 288 -14.44 10.16 7.80
N GLN A 289 -13.49 10.89 8.39
CA GLN A 289 -13.67 11.81 9.52
C GLN A 289 -13.21 13.21 9.09
N MET A 290 -13.77 14.25 9.72
CA MET A 290 -13.43 15.66 9.44
C MET A 290 -12.12 16.11 10.09
N ALA A 291 -11.21 15.17 10.37
CA ALA A 291 -9.91 15.48 10.96
C ALA A 291 -8.98 16.14 9.93
N ILE A 292 -8.08 16.98 10.42
CA ILE A 292 -7.02 17.57 9.61
C ILE A 292 -5.98 16.48 9.34
N ASP A 293 -5.62 16.29 8.06
CA ASP A 293 -4.75 15.18 7.63
C ASP A 293 -3.25 15.47 7.85
N ALA A 294 -2.89 16.73 8.12
CA ALA A 294 -1.58 17.18 8.60
C ALA A 294 -1.67 18.48 9.41
N TYR A 295 -1.03 18.54 10.57
CA TYR A 295 -0.98 19.73 11.42
C TYR A 295 0.39 19.89 12.07
N GLU A 296 0.67 21.08 12.61
CA GLU A 296 1.93 21.36 13.33
C GLU A 296 1.66 21.59 14.81
N LYS A 297 2.51 21.00 15.64
CA LYS A 297 2.56 21.23 17.07
C LYS A 297 3.85 21.97 17.40
N GLN A 298 3.74 23.12 18.07
CA GLN A 298 4.93 23.81 18.56
C GLN A 298 5.51 23.03 19.74
N LEU A 299 6.80 22.75 19.68
CA LEU A 299 7.53 22.09 20.74
C LEU A 299 8.05 23.17 21.70
N THR A 300 7.24 23.52 22.71
CA THR A 300 7.54 24.67 23.61
C THR A 300 8.03 24.29 25.00
N MET A 301 7.85 23.04 25.48
CA MET A 301 8.16 22.68 26.87
C MET A 301 8.64 21.23 27.10
N ASP A 302 9.09 20.52 26.07
CA ASP A 302 9.63 19.18 26.28
C ASP A 302 11.02 19.21 26.92
N LYS A 303 11.28 18.30 27.88
CA LYS A 303 12.60 18.10 28.49
C LYS A 303 13.71 17.91 27.44
N ASN A 304 13.35 17.36 26.27
CA ASN A 304 14.24 17.16 25.14
C ASN A 304 14.75 18.47 24.52
N ILE A 305 13.99 19.56 24.60
CA ILE A 305 14.39 20.87 24.04
C ILE A 305 15.25 21.65 25.02
N ALA A 306 14.93 21.56 26.32
CA ALA A 306 15.69 22.24 27.38
C ALA A 306 17.17 21.80 27.44
N ASN A 307 17.47 20.60 26.95
CA ASN A 307 18.80 20.02 26.91
C ASN A 307 19.52 20.21 25.56
N LEU A 308 18.96 20.98 24.63
CA LEU A 308 19.63 21.24 23.36
C LEU A 308 20.88 22.10 23.53
N PRO A 309 21.81 22.07 22.56
CA PRO A 309 22.90 23.02 22.52
C PRO A 309 22.38 24.47 22.48
N PRO A 310 23.09 25.44 23.09
CA PRO A 310 22.68 26.85 23.09
C PRO A 310 22.42 27.44 21.70
N VAL A 311 23.13 26.94 20.69
CA VAL A 311 23.00 27.33 19.28
C VAL A 311 21.58 27.05 18.74
N LEU A 312 20.89 26.04 19.27
CA LEU A 312 19.54 25.65 18.84
C LEU A 312 18.42 26.24 19.70
N HIS A 313 18.72 26.90 20.82
CA HIS A 313 17.70 27.46 21.72
C HIS A 313 16.88 28.60 21.11
N ASN A 314 17.43 29.29 20.10
CA ASN A 314 16.75 30.40 19.44
C ASN A 314 15.81 29.94 18.31
N ILE A 315 15.71 28.63 18.05
CA ILE A 315 14.87 28.07 16.99
C ILE A 315 13.52 27.67 17.59
N SER A 316 12.44 28.21 17.02
CA SER A 316 11.08 27.74 17.30
C SER A 316 10.87 26.40 16.58
N PHE A 317 10.99 25.30 17.32
CA PHE A 317 10.74 23.97 16.78
C PHE A 317 9.24 23.71 16.64
N HIS A 318 8.84 23.33 15.43
CA HIS A 318 7.52 22.81 15.13
C HIS A 318 7.67 21.36 14.65
N GLU A 319 6.83 20.49 15.16
CA GLU A 319 6.73 19.10 14.72
C GLU A 319 5.46 18.92 13.91
N ALA A 320 5.61 18.40 12.69
CA ALA A 320 4.49 18.05 11.85
C ALA A 320 3.98 16.66 12.25
N GLU A 321 2.67 16.55 12.43
CA GLU A 321 1.97 15.32 12.78
C GLU A 321 0.76 15.11 11.86
N GLY A 322 0.24 13.89 11.85
CA GLY A 322 -0.95 13.50 11.11
C GLY A 322 -0.70 12.42 10.06
N PRO A 323 -1.77 11.84 9.50
CA PRO A 323 -1.69 10.71 8.58
C PRO A 323 -0.77 10.94 7.38
N LEU A 324 -0.74 12.15 6.81
CA LEU A 324 0.16 12.48 5.69
C LEU A 324 1.63 12.38 6.10
N ILE A 325 1.98 12.85 7.30
CA ILE A 325 3.37 12.84 7.79
C ILE A 325 3.79 11.42 8.16
N GLU A 326 2.90 10.66 8.80
CA GLU A 326 3.08 9.26 9.17
C GLU A 326 3.35 8.36 7.95
N ALA A 327 2.56 8.53 6.88
CA ALA A 327 2.67 7.78 5.63
C ALA A 327 3.88 8.15 4.75
N ASN A 328 4.60 9.24 5.07
CA ASN A 328 5.69 9.70 4.22
C ASN A 328 6.74 8.60 3.96
N ARG A 329 7.37 8.63 2.78
CA ARG A 329 8.27 7.57 2.26
C ARG A 329 7.54 6.24 1.97
N GLY A 330 6.23 6.23 1.80
CA GLY A 330 5.47 5.01 1.57
C GLY A 330 4.09 5.25 0.99
N ILE A 331 3.04 4.72 1.62
CA ILE A 331 1.69 4.76 1.07
C ILE A 331 0.66 5.35 2.04
N LEU A 332 -0.31 6.08 1.48
CA LEU A 332 -1.46 6.61 2.22
C LEU A 332 -2.76 6.12 1.56
N GLU A 333 -3.66 5.55 2.36
CA GLU A 333 -5.00 5.14 1.89
C GLU A 333 -6.07 6.11 2.42
N PHE A 334 -6.87 6.71 1.53
CA PHE A 334 -8.15 7.33 1.91
C PHE A 334 -9.28 6.30 1.85
N SER A 335 -9.71 5.83 3.01
CA SER A 335 -10.82 4.87 3.17
C SER A 335 -12.17 5.58 2.94
N ASP A 336 -12.97 5.09 1.99
CA ASP A 336 -14.26 5.67 1.62
C ASP A 336 -14.21 7.20 1.43
N MET A 337 -13.19 7.67 0.70
CA MET A 337 -12.82 9.08 0.58
C MET A 337 -14.02 10.01 0.37
N LEU A 338 -14.88 9.69 -0.60
CA LEU A 338 -16.00 10.55 -1.01
C LEU A 338 -17.18 10.61 -0.02
N LYS A 339 -17.05 10.02 1.18
CA LYS A 339 -17.95 10.29 2.31
C LYS A 339 -17.70 11.64 2.97
N ARG A 340 -16.47 12.17 2.88
CA ARG A 340 -16.15 13.53 3.35
C ARG A 340 -16.58 14.55 2.28
N PRO A 341 -16.92 15.79 2.68
CA PRO A 341 -17.15 16.88 1.74
C PRO A 341 -15.93 17.12 0.85
N ILE A 342 -16.16 17.53 -0.40
CA ILE A 342 -15.11 17.69 -1.41
C ILE A 342 -14.15 18.82 -1.05
N GLU A 343 -14.64 19.83 -0.34
CA GLU A 343 -13.86 20.94 0.21
C GLU A 343 -12.71 20.42 1.10
N ALA A 344 -12.95 19.34 1.83
CA ALA A 344 -11.96 18.71 2.69
C ALA A 344 -10.79 18.10 1.91
N PHE A 345 -10.90 17.94 0.59
CA PHE A 345 -9.90 17.33 -0.28
C PHE A 345 -9.26 18.30 -1.28
N LYS A 346 -9.64 19.58 -1.27
CA LYS A 346 -9.08 20.55 -2.21
C LYS A 346 -7.57 20.70 -2.06
N TYR A 347 -7.04 20.53 -0.84
CA TYR A 347 -5.60 20.53 -0.61
C TYR A 347 -4.89 19.36 -1.34
N LEU A 348 -5.54 18.20 -1.48
CA LEU A 348 -4.97 17.02 -2.16
C LEU A 348 -4.66 17.29 -3.62
N LEU A 349 -5.42 18.17 -4.28
CA LEU A 349 -5.13 18.55 -5.66
C LEU A 349 -3.70 19.10 -5.80
N SER A 350 -3.33 20.04 -4.92
CA SER A 350 -1.98 20.58 -4.89
C SER A 350 -0.96 19.59 -4.36
N THR A 351 -1.33 18.76 -3.38
CA THR A 351 -0.41 17.82 -2.75
C THR A 351 -0.02 16.66 -3.66
N VAL A 352 -0.98 16.07 -4.37
CA VAL A 352 -0.74 15.01 -5.34
C VAL A 352 0.11 15.52 -6.51
N GLU A 353 -0.11 16.76 -6.95
CA GLU A 353 0.64 17.33 -8.09
C GLU A 353 2.06 17.77 -7.72
N LYS A 354 2.24 18.41 -6.56
CA LYS A 354 3.52 19.03 -6.16
C LYS A 354 4.35 18.17 -5.21
N GLY A 355 3.79 17.08 -4.66
CA GLY A 355 4.44 16.31 -3.61
C GLY A 355 4.68 17.13 -2.33
N THR A 356 3.80 18.08 -2.01
CA THR A 356 3.96 18.95 -0.83
C THR A 356 2.62 19.24 -0.14
N ALA A 357 2.65 19.42 1.18
CA ALA A 357 1.49 19.94 1.94
C ALA A 357 1.85 21.23 2.66
N ASN A 358 0.96 22.22 2.60
CA ASN A 358 1.17 23.50 3.28
C ASN A 358 0.75 23.38 4.74
N LEU A 359 1.66 23.72 5.64
CA LEU A 359 1.43 23.83 7.07
C LEU A 359 1.56 25.30 7.50
N PRO A 360 1.06 25.69 8.69
CA PRO A 360 1.09 27.10 9.12
C PRO A 360 2.49 27.72 9.14
N SER A 361 3.52 26.97 9.54
CA SER A 361 4.89 27.48 9.67
C SER A 361 5.87 26.93 8.62
N SER A 362 5.49 25.90 7.86
CA SER A 362 6.38 25.25 6.89
C SER A 362 5.62 24.58 5.73
N THR A 363 6.38 24.09 4.75
CA THR A 363 5.85 23.20 3.70
C THR A 363 6.41 21.81 3.95
N ALA A 364 5.53 20.83 4.10
CA ALA A 364 5.86 19.44 4.26
C ALA A 364 6.23 18.81 2.90
N PRO A 365 7.47 18.36 2.68
CA PRO A 365 7.82 17.56 1.51
C PRO A 365 7.26 16.13 1.67
N LEU A 366 6.52 15.66 0.67
CA LEU A 366 5.83 14.38 0.69
C LEU A 366 6.29 13.48 -0.47
N ASP A 367 6.73 12.28 -0.10
CA ASP A 367 7.10 11.15 -0.95
C ASP A 367 6.12 10.02 -0.64
N ILE A 368 4.94 10.03 -1.28
CA ILE A 368 3.82 9.15 -0.96
C ILE A 368 3.11 8.69 -2.22
N VAL A 369 2.88 7.38 -2.34
CA VAL A 369 1.92 6.84 -3.30
C VAL A 369 0.52 6.87 -2.66
N PHE A 370 -0.36 7.69 -3.24
CA PHE A 370 -1.71 7.88 -2.72
C PHE A 370 -2.67 6.84 -3.29
N PHE A 371 -3.38 6.16 -2.40
CA PHE A 371 -4.51 5.31 -2.70
C PHE A 371 -5.80 5.91 -2.12
N ALA A 372 -6.92 5.68 -2.78
CA ALA A 372 -8.23 5.95 -2.23
C ALA A 372 -9.19 4.83 -2.58
N THR A 373 -10.17 4.61 -1.71
CA THR A 373 -11.30 3.73 -1.98
C THR A 373 -12.60 4.52 -1.93
N THR A 374 -13.55 4.15 -2.78
CA THR A 374 -14.91 4.73 -2.74
C THR A 374 -15.95 3.71 -3.20
N ASN A 375 -17.20 3.95 -2.82
CA ASN A 375 -18.34 3.24 -3.38
C ASN A 375 -18.81 3.91 -4.68
N GLU A 376 -19.62 3.17 -5.43
CA GLU A 376 -20.19 3.63 -6.71
C GLU A 376 -21.13 4.83 -6.55
N LYS A 377 -21.98 4.84 -5.52
CA LYS A 377 -22.98 5.92 -5.31
C LYS A 377 -22.32 7.27 -5.09
N HIS A 378 -21.27 7.32 -4.26
CA HIS A 378 -20.50 8.53 -4.02
C HIS A 378 -19.68 8.93 -5.24
N LEU A 379 -19.15 7.97 -6.01
CA LEU A 379 -18.44 8.30 -7.26
C LEU A 379 -19.38 8.88 -8.32
N ASP A 380 -20.57 8.31 -8.49
CA ASP A 380 -21.57 8.84 -9.42
C ASP A 380 -21.97 10.26 -9.04
N ALA A 381 -22.25 10.51 -7.76
CA ALA A 381 -22.53 11.84 -7.24
C ALA A 381 -21.34 12.79 -7.42
N PHE A 382 -20.11 12.31 -7.29
CA PHE A 382 -18.91 13.11 -7.49
C PHE A 382 -18.69 13.51 -8.95
N LYS A 383 -19.01 12.63 -9.90
CA LYS A 383 -18.90 12.90 -11.34
C LYS A 383 -19.83 14.02 -11.83
N THR A 384 -20.91 14.32 -11.12
CA THR A 384 -21.86 15.39 -11.50
C THR A 384 -21.41 16.79 -11.06
N ILE A 385 -20.36 16.88 -10.24
CA ILE A 385 -19.93 18.13 -9.62
C ILE A 385 -18.94 18.86 -10.56
N PRO A 386 -19.00 20.20 -10.67
CA PRO A 386 -18.15 20.96 -11.60
C PRO A 386 -16.64 20.75 -11.38
N ASP A 387 -16.22 20.60 -10.13
CA ASP A 387 -14.81 20.42 -9.75
C ASP A 387 -14.25 19.06 -10.22
N PHE A 388 -15.07 18.10 -10.67
CA PHE A 388 -14.66 16.76 -11.07
C PHE A 388 -13.54 16.76 -12.12
N ALA A 389 -13.57 17.69 -13.08
CA ALA A 389 -12.54 17.78 -14.12
C ALA A 389 -11.13 18.03 -13.52
N SER A 390 -11.04 18.82 -12.45
CA SER A 390 -9.78 19.10 -11.75
C SER A 390 -9.24 17.87 -11.01
N PHE A 391 -10.13 17.08 -10.41
CA PHE A 391 -9.76 15.82 -9.76
C PHE A 391 -9.42 14.73 -10.78
N ARG A 392 -10.13 14.65 -11.91
CA ARG A 392 -9.93 13.61 -12.92
C ARG A 392 -8.52 13.60 -13.51
N SER A 393 -7.85 14.76 -13.64
CA SER A 393 -6.47 14.81 -14.14
C SER A 393 -5.45 14.29 -13.12
N ARG A 394 -5.80 14.30 -11.82
CA ARG A 394 -4.94 13.89 -10.70
C ARG A 394 -5.33 12.53 -10.12
N PHE A 395 -6.49 12.00 -10.48
CA PHE A 395 -6.98 10.69 -10.03
C PHE A 395 -6.93 9.68 -11.17
N GLU A 396 -6.37 8.52 -10.87
CA GLU A 396 -6.50 7.33 -11.72
C GLU A 396 -7.64 6.48 -11.16
N LEU A 397 -8.71 6.30 -11.94
CA LEU A 397 -9.89 5.55 -11.51
C LEU A 397 -9.71 4.08 -11.84
N LEU A 398 -9.74 3.22 -10.82
CA LEU A 398 -9.56 1.78 -10.95
C LEU A 398 -10.86 1.05 -10.58
N THR A 399 -11.46 0.37 -11.55
CA THR A 399 -12.72 -0.36 -11.33
C THR A 399 -12.47 -1.70 -10.66
N ALA A 400 -13.05 -1.93 -9.49
CA ALA A 400 -12.99 -3.19 -8.75
C ALA A 400 -14.39 -3.85 -8.69
N PRO A 401 -14.77 -4.64 -9.71
CA PRO A 401 -16.07 -5.31 -9.75
C PRO A 401 -16.16 -6.47 -8.76
N TYR A 402 -17.36 -6.99 -8.51
CA TYR A 402 -17.51 -8.30 -7.89
C TYR A 402 -16.96 -9.42 -8.79
N LEU A 403 -16.56 -10.53 -8.16
CA LEU A 403 -16.15 -11.72 -8.88
C LEU A 403 -17.31 -12.29 -9.71
N LEU A 404 -16.99 -12.69 -10.94
CA LEU A 404 -17.95 -13.22 -11.92
C LEU A 404 -17.88 -14.75 -12.04
N ARG A 405 -16.87 -15.38 -11.40
CA ARG A 405 -16.61 -16.82 -11.44
C ARG A 405 -16.96 -17.45 -10.07
N PRO A 406 -17.92 -18.39 -10.01
CA PRO A 406 -18.26 -19.10 -8.78
C PRO A 406 -17.07 -19.78 -8.10
N SER A 407 -16.11 -20.31 -8.87
CA SER A 407 -14.91 -20.99 -8.34
C SER A 407 -14.04 -20.04 -7.53
N LEU A 408 -13.83 -18.81 -8.02
CA LEU A 408 -13.14 -17.75 -7.30
C LEU A 408 -13.98 -17.24 -6.12
N GLU A 409 -15.28 -17.03 -6.32
CA GLU A 409 -16.18 -16.60 -5.24
C GLU A 409 -16.18 -17.57 -4.06
N ALA A 410 -16.13 -18.89 -4.32
CA ALA A 410 -16.08 -19.91 -3.28
C ALA A 410 -14.83 -19.78 -2.38
N GLN A 411 -13.66 -19.45 -2.94
CA GLN A 411 -12.40 -19.32 -2.19
C GLN A 411 -12.47 -18.24 -1.11
N ILE A 412 -13.30 -17.19 -1.28
CA ILE A 412 -13.52 -16.15 -0.27
C ILE A 412 -14.01 -16.76 1.06
N TYR A 413 -14.78 -17.84 0.98
CA TYR A 413 -15.46 -18.46 2.12
C TYR A 413 -14.73 -19.68 2.69
N ASP A 414 -13.53 -20.02 2.21
CA ASP A 414 -12.82 -21.21 2.67
C ASP A 414 -12.58 -21.22 4.19
N GLN A 415 -12.20 -20.07 4.76
CA GLN A 415 -12.02 -19.94 6.22
C GLN A 415 -13.35 -20.00 6.98
N ASP A 416 -14.41 -19.41 6.40
CA ASP A 416 -15.76 -19.48 6.96
C ASP A 416 -16.25 -20.94 7.00
N VAL A 417 -16.15 -21.66 5.88
CA VAL A 417 -16.53 -23.08 5.78
C VAL A 417 -15.72 -23.96 6.72
N LYS A 418 -14.40 -23.77 6.82
CA LYS A 418 -13.55 -24.48 7.79
C LYS A 418 -14.01 -24.24 9.23
N SER A 419 -14.45 -23.03 9.55
CA SER A 419 -14.95 -22.67 10.88
C SER A 419 -16.32 -23.28 11.14
N LEU A 420 -17.24 -23.21 10.17
CA LEU A 420 -18.61 -23.74 10.28
C LEU A 420 -18.64 -25.27 10.40
N ARG A 421 -17.73 -25.97 9.72
CA ARG A 421 -17.58 -27.44 9.82
C ARG A 421 -17.32 -27.94 11.24
N LYS A 422 -16.78 -27.09 12.12
CA LYS A 422 -16.55 -27.44 13.55
C LYS A 422 -17.86 -27.61 14.33
N ASN A 423 -18.92 -26.92 13.91
CA ASN A 423 -20.20 -26.88 14.63
C ASN A 423 -21.27 -27.74 13.95
N LYS A 424 -21.24 -27.85 12.62
CA LYS A 424 -22.28 -28.53 11.83
C LYS A 424 -21.67 -29.14 10.58
N ALA A 425 -22.04 -30.38 10.26
CA ALA A 425 -21.65 -31.01 9.00
C ALA A 425 -22.19 -30.19 7.82
N ILE A 426 -21.46 -30.15 6.71
CA ILE A 426 -21.82 -29.41 5.49
C ILE A 426 -21.92 -30.40 4.35
N ALA A 427 -23.07 -30.45 3.68
CA ALA A 427 -23.29 -31.32 2.54
C ALA A 427 -22.51 -30.85 1.29
N PRO A 428 -22.15 -31.75 0.35
CA PRO A 428 -21.52 -31.39 -0.92
C PRO A 428 -22.33 -30.34 -1.69
N HIS A 429 -21.66 -29.58 -2.56
CA HIS A 429 -22.24 -28.54 -3.42
C HIS A 429 -22.94 -27.37 -2.71
N THR A 430 -23.06 -27.37 -1.37
CA THR A 430 -23.75 -26.31 -0.64
C THR A 430 -23.15 -24.92 -0.89
N LEU A 431 -21.83 -24.80 -0.81
CA LEU A 431 -21.14 -23.53 -1.10
C LEU A 431 -21.16 -23.22 -2.60
N GLU A 432 -20.93 -24.23 -3.43
CA GLU A 432 -20.86 -24.07 -4.89
C GLU A 432 -22.18 -23.53 -5.46
N LEU A 433 -23.32 -24.07 -5.04
CA LEU A 433 -24.64 -23.62 -5.49
C LEU A 433 -24.98 -22.21 -5.00
N LEU A 434 -24.53 -21.86 -3.79
CA LEU A 434 -24.66 -20.50 -3.26
C LEU A 434 -23.82 -19.50 -4.06
N CYS A 435 -22.58 -19.84 -4.37
CA CYS A 435 -21.68 -19.00 -5.17
C CYS A 435 -22.14 -18.90 -6.63
N LEU A 436 -22.71 -19.98 -7.18
CA LEU A 436 -23.34 -20.00 -8.50
C LEU A 436 -24.53 -19.03 -8.55
N TRP A 437 -25.40 -19.08 -7.55
CA TRP A 437 -26.52 -18.13 -7.45
C TRP A 437 -26.00 -16.69 -7.34
N ALA A 438 -25.02 -16.44 -6.46
CA ALA A 438 -24.47 -15.12 -6.23
C ALA A 438 -23.88 -14.51 -7.51
N THR A 439 -23.08 -15.28 -8.24
CA THR A 439 -22.42 -14.82 -9.47
C THR A 439 -23.42 -14.58 -10.60
N MET A 440 -24.48 -15.40 -10.74
CA MET A 440 -25.55 -15.12 -11.72
C MET A 440 -26.23 -13.78 -11.47
N THR A 441 -26.38 -13.32 -10.22
CA THR A 441 -26.94 -11.99 -9.92
C THR A 441 -26.05 -10.82 -10.34
N ARG A 442 -24.78 -11.06 -10.66
CA ARG A 442 -23.77 -10.05 -11.00
C ARG A 442 -23.55 -9.90 -12.50
N LEU A 443 -24.01 -10.88 -13.28
CA LEU A 443 -23.82 -10.94 -14.72
C LEU A 443 -24.78 -10.04 -15.49
N LYS A 444 -24.29 -9.55 -16.63
CA LYS A 444 -25.04 -8.75 -17.58
C LYS A 444 -25.08 -9.45 -18.93
N GLN A 445 -26.23 -9.40 -19.59
CA GLN A 445 -26.40 -9.99 -20.91
C GLN A 445 -25.46 -9.32 -21.92
N PRO A 446 -24.66 -10.06 -22.72
CA PRO A 446 -23.92 -9.47 -23.82
C PRO A 446 -24.82 -8.78 -24.83
N ASN A 447 -24.40 -7.64 -25.37
CA ASN A 447 -25.15 -6.95 -26.42
C ASN A 447 -24.77 -7.51 -27.80
N PRO A 448 -25.69 -8.23 -28.50
CA PRO A 448 -25.37 -8.82 -29.80
C PRO A 448 -24.91 -7.80 -30.85
N ASP A 449 -25.34 -6.54 -30.72
CA ASP A 449 -25.00 -5.49 -31.70
C ASP A 449 -23.52 -5.09 -31.69
N TYR A 450 -22.79 -5.39 -30.62
CA TYR A 450 -21.34 -5.14 -30.54
C TYR A 450 -20.50 -6.18 -31.27
N TYR A 451 -21.11 -7.26 -31.76
CA TYR A 451 -20.44 -8.38 -32.39
C TYR A 451 -20.89 -8.58 -33.84
N ASP A 452 -20.05 -9.29 -34.60
CA ASP A 452 -20.35 -9.70 -35.96
C ASP A 452 -21.71 -10.42 -36.07
N THR A 453 -22.40 -10.21 -37.19
CA THR A 453 -23.72 -10.78 -37.48
C THR A 453 -23.79 -12.30 -37.27
N LYS A 454 -22.69 -13.02 -37.56
CA LYS A 454 -22.59 -14.48 -37.37
C LYS A 454 -22.74 -14.93 -35.90
N TYR A 455 -22.37 -14.08 -34.94
CA TYR A 455 -22.36 -14.43 -33.51
C TYR A 455 -23.63 -13.98 -32.76
N ARG A 456 -24.43 -13.10 -33.36
CA ARG A 456 -25.60 -12.49 -32.68
C ARG A 456 -26.62 -13.49 -32.19
N ALA A 457 -26.91 -14.53 -32.99
CA ALA A 457 -27.84 -15.59 -32.62
C ALA A 457 -27.32 -16.45 -31.46
N LEU A 458 -26.00 -16.66 -31.37
CA LEU A 458 -25.35 -17.39 -30.28
C LEU A 458 -25.39 -16.59 -28.99
N LEU A 459 -24.99 -15.32 -29.04
CA LEU A 459 -24.98 -14.43 -27.89
C LEU A 459 -26.38 -14.19 -27.31
N SER A 460 -27.41 -14.16 -28.16
CA SER A 460 -28.79 -14.04 -27.72
C SER A 460 -29.29 -15.27 -26.94
N ARG A 461 -28.73 -16.46 -27.23
CA ARG A 461 -29.02 -17.72 -26.52
C ARG A 461 -28.19 -17.88 -25.23
N LEU A 462 -27.13 -17.09 -25.04
CA LEU A 462 -26.24 -17.21 -23.89
C LEU A 462 -26.94 -16.73 -22.62
N ASP A 463 -27.50 -17.68 -21.86
CA ASP A 463 -28.10 -17.45 -20.55
C ASP A 463 -27.04 -17.28 -19.44
N PRO A 464 -27.40 -16.78 -18.23
CA PRO A 464 -26.44 -16.55 -17.16
C PRO A 464 -25.63 -17.79 -16.76
N ARG A 465 -26.24 -18.99 -16.71
CA ARG A 465 -25.55 -20.22 -16.33
C ARG A 465 -24.55 -20.63 -17.41
N SER A 466 -24.95 -20.55 -18.68
CA SER A 466 -24.06 -20.81 -19.81
C SER A 466 -22.92 -19.78 -19.87
N LYS A 467 -23.18 -18.51 -19.53
CA LYS A 467 -22.15 -17.46 -19.44
C LYS A 467 -21.14 -17.73 -18.31
N ILE A 468 -21.60 -18.19 -17.15
CA ILE A 468 -20.70 -18.63 -16.06
C ILE A 468 -19.80 -19.76 -16.52
N LYS A 469 -20.36 -20.79 -17.15
CA LYS A 469 -19.57 -21.91 -17.67
C LYS A 469 -18.51 -21.44 -18.67
N LEU A 470 -18.86 -20.50 -19.55
CA LEU A 470 -17.89 -19.88 -20.47
C LEU A 470 -16.75 -19.18 -19.71
N TYR A 471 -17.07 -18.45 -18.63
CA TYR A 471 -16.07 -17.80 -17.78
C TYR A 471 -15.24 -18.77 -16.94
N GLU A 472 -15.77 -19.94 -16.57
CA GLU A 472 -15.03 -20.98 -15.85
C GLU A 472 -14.18 -21.86 -16.78
N GLY A 473 -14.38 -21.77 -18.09
CA GLY A 473 -13.75 -22.71 -19.04
C GLY A 473 -14.41 -24.09 -19.02
N GLU A 474 -15.66 -24.18 -18.58
CA GLU A 474 -16.43 -25.42 -18.51
C GLU A 474 -17.20 -25.71 -19.81
N PRO A 475 -17.45 -27.01 -20.12
CA PRO A 475 -18.23 -27.38 -21.30
C PRO A 475 -19.64 -26.77 -21.32
N LEU A 476 -19.99 -26.19 -22.48
CA LEU A 476 -21.30 -25.54 -22.72
C LEU A 476 -22.40 -26.52 -23.21
N HIS A 477 -22.03 -27.77 -23.47
CA HIS A 477 -22.96 -28.83 -23.83
C HIS A 477 -23.96 -29.15 -22.68
N PRO A 478 -25.24 -29.51 -22.97
CA PRO A 478 -25.86 -29.70 -24.28
C PRO A 478 -26.50 -28.45 -24.90
N VAL A 479 -26.37 -27.28 -24.26
CA VAL A 479 -27.05 -26.05 -24.69
C VAL A 479 -26.50 -25.53 -26.03
N PHE A 480 -25.20 -25.72 -26.25
CA PHE A 480 -24.49 -25.33 -27.48
C PHE A 480 -23.84 -26.55 -28.13
N LYS A 481 -23.84 -26.57 -29.47
CA LYS A 481 -23.12 -27.59 -30.25
C LYS A 481 -21.60 -27.33 -30.16
N PRO A 482 -20.74 -28.34 -30.36
CA PRO A 482 -19.27 -28.16 -30.27
C PRO A 482 -18.70 -27.04 -31.16
N GLN A 483 -19.29 -26.83 -32.34
CA GLN A 483 -18.89 -25.72 -33.23
C GLN A 483 -19.29 -24.34 -32.67
N GLU A 484 -20.48 -24.23 -32.08
CA GLU A 484 -20.96 -23.00 -31.44
C GLU A 484 -20.16 -22.68 -30.18
N GLU A 485 -19.77 -23.72 -29.43
CA GLU A 485 -18.93 -23.63 -28.24
C GLU A 485 -17.54 -23.08 -28.57
N ALA A 486 -16.88 -23.60 -29.61
CA ALA A 486 -15.58 -23.09 -30.06
C ALA A 486 -15.64 -21.59 -30.42
N GLN A 487 -16.73 -21.14 -31.06
CA GLN A 487 -16.95 -19.74 -31.39
C GLN A 487 -17.16 -18.86 -30.16
N LEU A 488 -17.87 -19.34 -29.14
CA LEU A 488 -18.04 -18.60 -27.89
C LEU A 488 -16.72 -18.49 -27.10
N TYR A 489 -15.89 -19.53 -27.12
CA TYR A 489 -14.57 -19.50 -26.50
C TYR A 489 -13.61 -18.55 -27.19
N GLU A 490 -13.68 -18.42 -28.51
CA GLU A 490 -12.95 -17.40 -29.27
C GLU A 490 -13.32 -15.98 -28.81
N LEU A 491 -14.61 -15.73 -28.55
CA LEU A 491 -15.13 -14.44 -28.10
C LEU A 491 -15.03 -14.19 -26.59
N ARG A 492 -14.56 -15.15 -25.79
CA ARG A 492 -14.60 -15.07 -24.33
C ARG A 492 -13.99 -13.78 -23.79
N LYS A 493 -12.79 -13.41 -24.26
CA LYS A 493 -12.09 -12.18 -23.82
C LYS A 493 -12.85 -10.91 -24.19
N GLU A 494 -13.49 -10.88 -25.37
CA GLU A 494 -14.31 -9.75 -25.79
C GLU A 494 -15.58 -9.63 -24.95
N ILE A 495 -16.20 -10.75 -24.57
CA ILE A 495 -17.38 -10.80 -23.69
C ILE A 495 -17.04 -10.35 -22.27
N GLU A 496 -15.92 -10.82 -21.71
CA GLU A 496 -15.42 -10.39 -20.39
C GLU A 496 -15.05 -8.89 -20.39
N GLY A 497 -14.58 -8.37 -21.53
CA GLY A 497 -14.21 -6.97 -21.72
C GLY A 497 -15.35 -6.01 -22.06
N GLU A 498 -16.50 -6.52 -22.52
CA GLU A 498 -17.58 -5.74 -23.15
C GLU A 498 -18.03 -4.53 -22.31
N TYR A 499 -18.13 -4.73 -20.99
CA TYR A 499 -18.70 -3.76 -20.08
C TYR A 499 -17.67 -3.02 -19.20
N GLN A 500 -16.37 -3.17 -19.43
CA GLN A 500 -15.36 -2.59 -18.54
C GLN A 500 -15.37 -1.05 -18.51
N ASN A 501 -15.70 -0.41 -19.64
CA ASN A 501 -15.64 1.06 -19.80
C ASN A 501 -17.00 1.76 -19.73
N VAL A 502 -18.05 1.09 -19.26
CA VAL A 502 -19.38 1.69 -19.10
C VAL A 502 -19.70 1.96 -17.64
N VAL A 503 -20.59 2.92 -17.38
CA VAL A 503 -21.03 3.25 -16.01
C VAL A 503 -21.63 2.01 -15.33
N ALA A 504 -22.56 1.32 -16.00
CA ALA A 504 -23.16 0.08 -15.53
C ALA A 504 -22.35 -1.15 -15.98
N TYR A 505 -21.10 -1.25 -15.52
CA TYR A 505 -20.20 -2.36 -15.82
C TYR A 505 -20.67 -3.69 -15.20
N GLU A 506 -20.20 -4.82 -15.75
CA GLU A 506 -20.55 -6.15 -15.24
C GLU A 506 -19.89 -6.40 -13.88
N GLY A 507 -20.65 -6.92 -12.90
CA GLY A 507 -20.17 -7.04 -11.52
C GLY A 507 -20.27 -5.76 -10.68
N ARG A 508 -20.88 -4.68 -11.20
CA ARG A 508 -21.24 -3.48 -10.41
C ARG A 508 -22.37 -3.73 -9.41
N PHE A 509 -23.35 -4.53 -9.82
CA PHE A 509 -24.52 -4.91 -9.03
C PHE A 509 -24.54 -6.42 -8.78
N GLY A 510 -25.38 -6.86 -7.86
CA GLY A 510 -25.55 -8.27 -7.49
C GLY A 510 -25.34 -8.50 -6.00
N ALA A 511 -25.53 -9.75 -5.58
CA ALA A 511 -25.35 -10.16 -4.19
C ALA A 511 -23.90 -9.97 -3.73
N SER A 512 -23.71 -9.24 -2.64
CA SER A 512 -22.40 -8.92 -2.08
C SER A 512 -21.81 -10.10 -1.30
N PRO A 513 -20.47 -10.21 -1.18
CA PRO A 513 -19.87 -11.25 -0.35
C PRO A 513 -20.30 -11.24 1.13
N ARG A 514 -20.70 -10.06 1.64
CA ARG A 514 -21.23 -9.93 3.01
C ARG A 514 -22.61 -10.57 3.14
N GLU A 515 -23.46 -10.45 2.13
CA GLU A 515 -24.78 -11.09 2.08
C GLU A 515 -24.65 -12.60 1.98
N ILE A 516 -23.75 -13.09 1.13
CA ILE A 516 -23.47 -14.52 0.99
C ILE A 516 -22.97 -15.12 2.31
N ARG A 517 -22.04 -14.44 2.99
CA ARG A 517 -21.60 -14.85 4.33
C ARG A 517 -22.79 -14.88 5.30
N SER A 518 -23.62 -13.84 5.33
CA SER A 518 -24.81 -13.79 6.20
C SER A 518 -25.75 -14.97 5.96
N ILE A 519 -26.04 -15.30 4.70
CA ILE A 519 -26.85 -16.47 4.32
C ILE A 519 -26.22 -17.76 4.86
N LEU A 520 -24.92 -17.95 4.64
CA LEU A 520 -24.21 -19.15 5.07
C LEU A 520 -24.29 -19.36 6.60
N TYR A 521 -24.07 -18.31 7.39
CA TYR A 521 -24.18 -18.37 8.86
C TYR A 521 -25.63 -18.57 9.33
N ARG A 522 -26.61 -17.90 8.71
CA ARG A 522 -28.04 -18.08 9.05
C ARG A 522 -28.53 -19.49 8.74
N ALA A 523 -28.19 -20.03 7.58
CA ALA A 523 -28.52 -21.39 7.21
C ALA A 523 -27.87 -22.42 8.13
N GLN A 524 -26.64 -22.15 8.62
CA GLN A 524 -26.00 -23.02 9.62
C GLN A 524 -26.74 -22.99 10.96
N GLN A 525 -27.20 -21.83 11.39
CA GLN A 525 -27.96 -21.65 12.64
C GLN A 525 -29.42 -22.13 12.55
N ASN A 526 -29.92 -22.40 11.34
CA ASN A 526 -31.27 -22.92 11.15
C ASN A 526 -31.42 -24.29 11.83
N LYS A 527 -32.30 -24.34 12.84
CA LYS A 527 -32.57 -25.53 13.67
C LYS A 527 -33.40 -26.60 12.95
N ASN A 528 -34.03 -26.26 11.82
CA ASN A 528 -34.83 -27.22 11.06
C ASN A 528 -33.98 -28.22 10.27
N HIS A 529 -32.69 -27.94 10.12
CA HIS A 529 -31.74 -28.78 9.40
C HIS A 529 -30.62 -29.18 10.36
N ASP A 530 -30.36 -30.47 10.55
CA ASP A 530 -29.25 -30.92 11.41
C ASP A 530 -27.89 -30.77 10.71
N THR A 531 -27.90 -30.76 9.39
CA THR A 531 -26.73 -30.56 8.51
C THR A 531 -26.93 -29.29 7.69
N LEU A 532 -25.87 -28.56 7.39
CA LEU A 532 -25.96 -27.45 6.44
C LEU A 532 -26.07 -28.03 5.02
N THR A 533 -27.28 -28.01 4.46
CA THR A 533 -27.62 -28.56 3.14
C THR A 533 -27.90 -27.45 2.13
N PRO A 534 -27.89 -27.74 0.81
CA PRO A 534 -28.36 -26.79 -0.20
C PRO A 534 -29.80 -26.32 0.04
N MET A 535 -30.67 -27.18 0.61
CA MET A 535 -32.06 -26.81 0.90
C MET A 535 -32.15 -25.70 1.95
N ALA A 536 -31.33 -25.77 3.00
CA ALA A 536 -31.23 -24.71 4.00
C ALA A 536 -30.78 -23.38 3.38
N ILE A 537 -29.88 -23.42 2.40
CA ILE A 537 -29.47 -22.24 1.63
C ILE A 537 -30.63 -21.70 0.79
N PHE A 538 -31.35 -22.57 0.08
CA PHE A 538 -32.48 -22.14 -0.76
C PHE A 538 -33.60 -21.48 0.06
N GLU A 539 -33.89 -21.97 1.26
CA GLU A 539 -34.84 -21.31 2.18
C GLU A 539 -34.41 -19.87 2.51
N GLU A 540 -33.13 -19.65 2.79
CA GLU A 540 -32.60 -18.31 3.07
C GLU A 540 -32.57 -17.42 1.82
N LEU A 541 -32.27 -17.97 0.65
CA LEU A 541 -32.33 -17.25 -0.63
C LEU A 541 -33.76 -16.82 -0.96
N GLU A 542 -34.74 -17.71 -0.78
CA GLU A 542 -36.17 -17.41 -0.98
C GLU A 542 -36.68 -16.31 -0.04
N ARG A 543 -36.12 -16.19 1.17
CA ARG A 543 -36.37 -15.06 2.06
C ARG A 543 -35.73 -13.78 1.52
N LEU A 544 -34.45 -13.83 1.15
CA LEU A 544 -33.71 -12.67 0.66
C LEU A 544 -34.36 -12.03 -0.56
N VAL A 545 -34.76 -12.83 -1.56
CA VAL A 545 -35.33 -12.30 -2.81
C VAL A 545 -36.69 -11.61 -2.64
N LYS A 546 -37.36 -11.79 -1.49
CA LYS A 546 -38.62 -11.09 -1.16
C LYS A 546 -38.38 -9.65 -0.68
N ASP A 547 -37.19 -9.35 -0.16
CA ASP A 547 -36.85 -8.05 0.44
C ASP A 547 -36.34 -7.04 -0.60
N ARG A 548 -37.15 -6.74 -1.64
CA ARG A 548 -36.75 -5.86 -2.77
C ARG A 548 -36.41 -4.41 -2.36
N THR A 549 -36.92 -3.94 -1.22
CA THR A 549 -36.64 -2.59 -0.71
C THR A 549 -35.24 -2.46 -0.12
N VAL A 550 -34.64 -3.56 0.31
CA VAL A 550 -33.32 -3.59 0.96
C VAL A 550 -32.21 -3.74 -0.07
N TYR A 551 -32.41 -4.60 -1.07
CA TYR A 551 -31.37 -4.99 -2.01
C TYR A 551 -31.56 -4.34 -3.39
N GLU A 552 -30.65 -3.44 -3.76
CA GLU A 552 -30.69 -2.68 -5.02
C GLU A 552 -30.68 -3.57 -6.26
N PHE A 553 -29.94 -4.69 -6.24
CA PHE A 553 -29.88 -5.60 -7.39
C PHE A 553 -31.21 -6.33 -7.68
N LEU A 554 -32.12 -6.40 -6.69
CA LEU A 554 -33.48 -6.94 -6.87
C LEU A 554 -34.43 -5.94 -7.55
N GLN A 555 -34.01 -4.68 -7.68
CA GLN A 555 -34.75 -3.61 -8.33
C GLN A 555 -34.35 -3.44 -9.80
N LEU A 556 -33.36 -4.20 -10.28
CA LEU A 556 -32.96 -4.19 -11.68
C LEU A 556 -34.07 -4.77 -12.55
N GLU A 557 -34.32 -4.13 -13.69
CA GLU A 557 -35.28 -4.63 -14.67
C GLU A 557 -34.75 -5.92 -15.34
N PRO A 558 -35.56 -6.98 -15.43
CA PRO A 558 -35.19 -8.20 -16.12
C PRO A 558 -34.85 -7.95 -17.60
N ARG A 559 -33.72 -8.51 -18.06
CA ARG A 559 -33.32 -8.44 -19.47
C ARG A 559 -33.11 -9.86 -20.00
N GLY A 560 -34.08 -10.37 -20.76
CA GLY A 560 -34.07 -11.77 -21.20
C GLY A 560 -34.11 -12.71 -20.00
N LYS A 561 -33.08 -13.54 -19.83
CA LYS A 561 -32.89 -14.44 -18.67
C LYS A 561 -32.00 -13.84 -17.56
N TYR A 562 -31.56 -12.59 -17.70
CA TYR A 562 -30.68 -11.91 -16.74
C TYR A 562 -31.49 -11.05 -15.76
N HIS A 563 -30.91 -10.77 -14.60
CA HIS A 563 -31.53 -10.03 -13.49
C HIS A 563 -32.86 -10.63 -13.02
N GLN A 564 -32.93 -11.96 -12.93
CA GLN A 564 -34.08 -12.69 -12.37
C GLN A 564 -33.66 -13.57 -11.17
N PRO A 565 -33.31 -12.97 -10.02
CA PRO A 565 -32.72 -13.70 -8.88
C PRO A 565 -33.60 -14.81 -8.30
N HIS A 566 -34.93 -14.70 -8.46
CA HIS A 566 -35.88 -15.76 -8.09
C HIS A 566 -35.72 -17.00 -8.99
N GLU A 567 -35.69 -16.82 -10.31
CA GLU A 567 -35.51 -17.91 -11.28
C GLU A 567 -34.14 -18.58 -11.11
N PHE A 568 -33.13 -17.84 -10.67
CA PHE A 568 -31.80 -18.37 -10.40
C PHE A 568 -31.80 -19.41 -9.27
N ILE A 569 -32.71 -19.31 -8.30
CA ILE A 569 -32.87 -20.35 -7.27
C ILE A 569 -33.34 -21.65 -7.91
N ALA A 570 -34.29 -21.58 -8.85
CA ALA A 570 -34.78 -22.74 -9.58
C ALA A 570 -33.72 -23.34 -10.51
N ILE A 571 -32.83 -22.53 -11.08
CA ILE A 571 -31.69 -23.00 -11.89
C ILE A 571 -30.65 -23.74 -11.04
N CYS A 572 -30.47 -23.34 -9.77
CA CYS A 572 -29.54 -24.00 -8.86
C CYS A 572 -30.10 -25.29 -8.22
N ARG A 573 -31.43 -25.43 -8.15
CA ARG A 573 -32.12 -26.66 -7.73
C ARG A 573 -32.00 -27.74 -8.79
#